data_AF-G8B7V1-F1
#
_entry.id   AF-G8B7V1-F1
#
_cell.length_a   1.000
_cell.length_b   1.000
_cell.length_c   1.000
_cell.angle_alpha   90.00
_cell.angle_beta   90.00
_cell.angle_gamma   90.00
#
_symmetry.space_group_name_H-M   'P 1'
#
loop_
_entity.id
_entity.type
_entity.pdbx_description
1 polymer ?
#
loop_
_entity_poly.entity_id
_entity_poly.type
_entity_poly.pdbx_seq_one_letter_code
_entity_poly.pdbx_strand_id
1 'polypeptide(L)'
;MISLQLTKFINPCVTLLTTRPLITSSITQASSSSSASSSSLPLKSSKSRSKPKPASNNIPSLEEFLFQQRVKRVYRAVLRQLYKHHERDDLVRFIRDEFKINANERDLNHRKYLLSLGVSQIASMSASLGLKVDL
;
A
#
# COMPACT_ATOMS: atom_id res chain seq x y z
N MET A 1 16.13 29.42 -24.13
CA MET A 1 15.18 28.51 -24.80
C MET A 1 15.81 27.14 -24.87
N ILE A 2 15.50 26.23 -23.93
CA ILE A 2 15.99 24.85 -23.98
C ILE A 2 14.77 23.95 -24.15
N SER A 3 14.60 23.47 -25.37
CA SER A 3 13.57 22.52 -25.78
C SER A 3 14.03 21.12 -25.38
N LEU A 4 13.38 20.52 -24.38
CA LEU A 4 13.55 19.12 -24.03
C LEU A 4 12.43 18.32 -24.70
N GLN A 5 12.72 17.82 -25.90
CA GLN A 5 11.94 16.77 -26.57
C GLN A 5 12.57 15.41 -26.24
N LEU A 6 12.08 14.74 -25.19
CA LEU A 6 12.37 13.35 -24.82
C LEU A 6 11.41 13.06 -23.65
N THR A 7 10.43 12.16 -23.68
CA THR A 7 10.36 10.81 -24.23
C THR A 7 8.88 10.42 -24.37
N LYS A 8 8.47 10.01 -25.58
CA LYS A 8 7.27 9.21 -25.77
C LYS A 8 7.64 7.76 -25.42
N PHE A 9 7.27 7.31 -24.23
CA PHE A 9 7.21 5.89 -23.88
C PHE A 9 5.89 5.64 -23.16
N ILE A 10 4.82 5.60 -23.94
CA ILE A 10 3.52 5.11 -23.50
C ILE A 10 3.38 3.71 -24.10
N ASN A 11 3.55 2.70 -23.25
CA ASN A 11 2.94 1.40 -23.43
C ASN A 11 2.25 1.06 -22.10
N PRO A 12 0.94 0.87 -22.12
CA PRO A 12 0.41 -0.29 -21.42
C PRO A 12 -0.42 -1.16 -22.38
N CYS A 13 0.18 -2.29 -22.74
CA CYS A 13 -0.51 -3.47 -23.23
C CYS A 13 -0.96 -4.33 -22.04
N VAL A 14 -1.98 -5.18 -22.25
CA VAL A 14 -2.46 -6.31 -21.40
C VAL A 14 -3.56 -5.91 -20.40
N THR A 15 -4.85 -5.99 -20.78
CA THR A 15 -5.81 -7.14 -20.64
C THR A 15 -6.01 -7.58 -19.18
N LEU A 16 -7.22 -7.78 -18.63
CA LEU A 16 -8.34 -8.64 -19.06
C LEU A 16 -9.66 -8.23 -18.36
N LEU A 17 -10.76 -8.23 -19.12
CA LEU A 17 -12.12 -8.29 -18.58
C LEU A 17 -12.34 -9.64 -17.89
N THR A 18 -12.79 -9.62 -16.64
CA THR A 18 -13.33 -10.80 -15.96
C THR A 18 -14.83 -10.62 -15.75
N THR A 19 -15.57 -11.29 -16.64
CA THR A 19 -17.03 -11.35 -16.70
C THR A 19 -17.54 -12.23 -15.55
N ARG A 20 -18.35 -11.66 -14.64
CA ARG A 20 -19.05 -12.41 -13.60
C ARG A 20 -20.28 -13.13 -14.19
N PRO A 21 -20.45 -14.44 -14.00
CA PRO A 21 -21.74 -15.08 -14.26
C PRO A 21 -22.70 -14.94 -13.07
N LEU A 22 -23.93 -14.52 -13.39
CA LEU A 22 -25.12 -14.58 -12.55
C LEU A 22 -25.52 -16.04 -12.32
N ILE A 23 -25.61 -16.48 -11.06
CA ILE A 23 -26.21 -17.77 -10.71
C ILE A 23 -27.52 -17.51 -9.96
N THR A 24 -28.60 -17.86 -10.66
CA THR A 24 -29.96 -18.06 -10.18
C THR A 24 -29.99 -19.08 -9.03
N SER A 25 -30.70 -18.76 -7.95
CA SER A 25 -31.19 -19.78 -7.01
C SER A 25 -32.69 -19.57 -6.79
N SER A 26 -33.41 -20.66 -7.03
CA SER A 26 -34.84 -20.83 -6.89
C SER A 26 -35.13 -21.70 -5.66
N ILE A 27 -36.27 -21.42 -5.01
CA ILE A 27 -37.07 -22.35 -4.15
C ILE A 27 -36.42 -22.63 -2.78
N THR A 28 -37.06 -22.44 -1.62
CA THR A 28 -38.14 -23.30 -1.09
C THR A 28 -38.72 -22.66 0.19
N GLN A 29 -40.05 -22.69 0.35
CA GLN A 29 -40.74 -22.44 1.62
C GLN A 29 -40.49 -23.60 2.59
N ALA A 30 -40.29 -23.32 3.88
CA ALA A 30 -40.45 -24.32 4.92
C ALA A 30 -40.94 -23.70 6.23
N SER A 31 -42.04 -24.27 6.68
CA SER A 31 -42.79 -24.18 7.92
C SER A 31 -41.97 -24.10 9.22
N SER A 32 -42.46 -23.28 10.13
CA SER A 32 -42.11 -23.22 11.54
C SER A 32 -42.79 -24.36 12.34
N SER A 33 -41.98 -25.20 12.98
CA SER A 33 -42.42 -26.08 14.07
C SER A 33 -41.34 -26.19 15.15
N SER A 34 -41.75 -25.85 16.36
CA SER A 34 -41.10 -25.99 17.67
C SER A 34 -40.56 -27.39 17.98
N SER A 35 -39.45 -27.47 18.73
CA SER A 35 -39.35 -28.31 19.94
C SER A 35 -37.95 -28.25 20.57
N ALA A 36 -37.94 -28.36 21.89
CA ALA A 36 -36.82 -28.20 22.81
C ALA A 36 -35.83 -29.38 22.86
N SER A 37 -34.68 -29.11 23.50
CA SER A 37 -34.04 -29.93 24.56
C SER A 37 -32.59 -30.41 24.32
N SER A 38 -31.85 -30.32 25.44
CA SER A 38 -30.83 -31.25 25.95
C SER A 38 -29.41 -31.28 25.34
N SER A 39 -28.50 -30.64 26.10
CA SER A 39 -27.28 -31.22 26.69
C SER A 39 -26.29 -31.97 25.79
N SER A 40 -25.15 -31.31 25.53
CA SER A 40 -23.81 -31.87 25.77
C SER A 40 -22.77 -30.77 25.47
N LEU A 41 -22.13 -30.25 26.51
CA LEU A 41 -21.04 -29.29 26.35
C LEU A 41 -19.76 -30.05 25.94
N PRO A 42 -19.19 -29.81 24.76
CA PRO A 42 -17.90 -30.40 24.41
C PRO A 42 -16.79 -29.68 25.18
N LEU A 43 -16.08 -30.44 26.01
CA LEU A 43 -14.85 -30.04 26.69
C LEU A 43 -13.84 -29.57 25.63
N LYS A 44 -13.67 -28.24 25.53
CA LYS A 44 -12.65 -27.60 24.69
C LYS A 44 -11.28 -27.94 25.27
N SER A 45 -10.53 -28.78 24.57
CA SER A 45 -9.13 -29.05 24.88
C SER A 45 -8.35 -27.74 24.86
N SER A 46 -7.70 -27.43 25.99
CA SER A 46 -6.81 -26.30 26.16
C SER A 46 -5.56 -26.52 25.33
N LYS A 47 -5.64 -26.13 24.05
CA LYS A 47 -4.49 -26.07 23.15
C LYS A 47 -3.50 -25.06 23.75
N SER A 48 -2.45 -25.58 24.38
CA SER A 48 -1.39 -24.78 24.98
C SER A 48 -0.80 -23.89 23.90
N ARG A 49 -1.07 -22.59 24.02
CA ARG A 49 -0.58 -21.56 23.11
C ARG A 49 0.90 -21.36 23.41
N SER A 50 1.75 -22.23 22.85
CA SER A 50 3.19 -22.02 22.87
C SER A 50 3.48 -20.72 22.12
N LYS A 51 3.85 -19.68 22.88
CA LYS A 51 4.23 -18.40 22.29
C LYS A 51 5.50 -18.64 21.46
N PRO A 52 5.50 -18.37 20.14
CA PRO A 52 6.71 -18.50 19.35
C PRO A 52 7.76 -17.55 19.93
N LYS A 53 8.96 -18.08 20.18
CA LYS A 53 10.12 -17.27 20.61
C LYS A 53 10.39 -16.22 19.52
N PRO A 54 10.58 -14.95 19.88
CA PRO A 54 10.85 -13.91 18.89
C PRO A 54 12.15 -14.26 18.16
N ALA A 55 12.07 -14.44 16.84
CA ALA A 55 13.23 -14.65 16.00
C ALA A 55 14.19 -13.46 16.19
N SER A 56 15.42 -13.74 16.60
CA SER A 56 16.47 -12.78 16.95
C SER A 56 16.98 -11.90 15.80
N ASN A 57 16.33 -11.94 14.64
CA ASN A 57 16.91 -11.48 13.37
C ASN A 57 16.09 -10.37 12.69
N ASN A 58 15.25 -9.63 13.44
CA ASN A 58 14.48 -8.50 12.92
C ASN A 58 15.15 -7.13 13.13
N ILE A 59 16.44 -7.11 13.47
CA ILE A 59 17.18 -5.85 13.57
C ILE A 59 17.72 -5.53 12.17
N PRO A 60 17.23 -4.46 11.51
CA PRO A 60 17.75 -4.05 10.22
C PRO A 60 19.21 -3.60 10.35
N SER A 61 19.98 -3.76 9.27
CA SER A 61 21.31 -3.14 9.16
C SER A 61 21.21 -1.63 9.43
N LEU A 62 22.29 -1.02 9.94
CA LEU A 62 22.34 0.42 10.18
C LEU A 62 22.00 1.23 8.93
N GLU A 63 22.52 0.84 7.76
CA GLU A 63 22.22 1.51 6.50
C GLU A 63 20.74 1.42 6.14
N GLU A 64 20.15 0.24 6.35
CA GLU A 64 18.73 -0.01 6.11
C GLU A 64 17.86 0.86 7.03
N PHE A 65 18.26 0.97 8.30
CA PHE A 65 17.58 1.83 9.28
C PHE A 65 17.62 3.31 8.86
N LEU A 66 18.79 3.83 8.51
CA LEU A 66 18.95 5.22 8.04
C LEU A 66 18.14 5.48 6.76
N PHE A 67 18.13 4.51 5.84
CA PHE A 67 17.33 4.58 4.63
C PHE A 67 15.83 4.67 4.94
N GLN A 68 15.30 3.77 5.77
CA GLN A 68 13.89 3.78 6.17
C GLN A 68 13.49 5.09 6.88
N GLN A 69 14.37 5.63 7.71
CA GLN A 69 14.16 6.93 8.35
C GLN A 69 14.03 8.05 7.33
N ARG A 70 14.90 8.07 6.31
CA ARG A 70 14.87 9.05 5.22
C ARG A 70 13.58 8.93 4.39
N VAL A 71 13.20 7.71 3.99
CA VAL A 71 11.95 7.45 3.26
C VAL A 71 10.75 7.98 4.03
N LYS A 72 10.65 7.65 5.33
CA LYS A 72 9.55 8.13 6.20
C LYS A 72 9.54 9.65 6.33
N ARG A 73 10.70 10.29 6.42
CA ARG A 73 10.81 11.75 6.50
C ARG A 73 10.27 12.41 5.23
N VAL A 74 10.72 11.96 4.05
CA VAL A 74 10.27 12.45 2.75
C VAL A 74 8.77 12.26 2.59
N TYR A 75 8.28 11.04 2.80
CA TYR A 75 6.85 10.72 2.69
C TYR A 75 5.98 11.63 3.57
N ARG A 76 6.38 11.83 4.84
CA ARG A 76 5.64 12.71 5.76
C ARG A 76 5.74 14.19 5.38
N ALA A 77 6.87 14.65 4.84
CA ALA A 77 7.02 16.04 4.38
C ALA A 77 6.07 16.35 3.23
N VAL A 78 6.01 15.46 2.24
CA VAL A 78 5.10 15.57 1.09
C VAL A 78 3.65 15.56 1.54
N LEU A 79 3.24 14.58 2.36
CA LEU A 79 1.87 14.49 2.84
C LEU A 79 1.42 15.75 3.60
N ARG A 80 2.26 16.31 4.46
CA ARG A 80 1.93 17.54 5.20
C ARG A 80 1.62 18.72 4.28
N GLN A 81 2.28 18.79 3.13
CA GLN A 81 2.02 19.85 2.17
C GLN A 81 0.78 19.55 1.31
N LEU A 82 0.56 18.29 0.95
CA LEU A 82 -0.62 17.86 0.20
C LEU A 82 -1.94 18.07 0.96
N TYR A 83 -1.96 17.86 2.28
CA TYR A 83 -3.18 18.06 3.08
C TYR A 83 -3.67 19.51 3.10
N LYS A 84 -2.83 20.48 2.72
CA LYS A 84 -3.22 21.89 2.58
C LYS A 84 -3.88 22.19 1.23
N HIS A 85 -3.78 21.28 0.27
CA HIS A 85 -4.33 21.44 -1.07
C HIS A 85 -5.79 21.00 -1.13
N HIS A 86 -6.55 21.53 -2.10
CA HIS A 86 -7.96 21.22 -2.28
C HIS A 86 -8.17 19.82 -2.89
N GLU A 87 -7.31 19.41 -3.84
CA GLU A 87 -7.30 18.06 -4.45
C GLU A 87 -6.50 17.02 -3.64
N ARG A 88 -6.45 17.18 -2.30
CA ARG A 88 -5.58 16.36 -1.45
C ARG A 88 -5.85 14.86 -1.56
N ASP A 89 -7.10 14.44 -1.75
CA ASP A 89 -7.46 13.02 -1.68
C ASP A 89 -6.87 12.22 -2.85
N ASP A 90 -6.91 12.79 -4.05
CA ASP A 90 -6.31 12.19 -5.25
C ASP A 90 -4.79 12.24 -5.21
N LEU A 91 -4.20 13.36 -4.80
CA LEU A 91 -2.74 13.48 -4.71
C LEU A 91 -2.16 12.56 -3.62
N VAL A 92 -2.84 12.43 -2.48
CA VAL A 92 -2.43 11.50 -1.41
C VAL A 92 -2.54 10.05 -1.88
N ARG A 93 -3.58 9.69 -2.65
CA ARG A 93 -3.71 8.35 -3.22
C ARG A 93 -2.57 8.07 -4.20
N PHE A 94 -2.31 8.99 -5.12
CA PHE A 94 -1.21 8.89 -6.08
C PHE A 94 0.14 8.68 -5.38
N ILE A 95 0.50 9.53 -4.42
CA ILE A 95 1.77 9.38 -3.68
C ILE A 95 1.83 8.05 -2.92
N ARG A 96 0.73 7.60 -2.32
CA ARG A 96 0.71 6.31 -1.61
C ARG A 96 0.97 5.15 -2.57
N ASP A 97 0.40 5.20 -3.75
CA ASP A 97 0.57 4.15 -4.77
C ASP A 97 2.01 4.12 -5.30
N GLU A 98 2.60 5.29 -5.59
CA GLU A 98 4.01 5.42 -6.01
C GLU A 98 5.00 4.81 -4.98
N PHE A 99 4.80 5.08 -3.69
CA PHE A 99 5.64 4.49 -2.64
C PHE A 99 5.39 2.99 -2.44
N LYS A 100 4.22 2.48 -2.84
CA LYS A 100 3.85 1.06 -2.70
C LYS A 100 4.40 0.21 -3.85
N ILE A 101 4.47 0.76 -5.06
CA ILE A 101 4.99 0.05 -6.25
C ILE A 101 6.42 -0.48 -5.99
N ASN A 102 7.25 0.33 -5.34
CA ASN A 102 8.66 0.03 -5.10
C ASN A 102 8.94 -0.68 -3.76
N ALA A 103 7.91 -1.22 -3.10
CA ALA A 103 8.03 -1.80 -1.76
C ALA A 103 8.75 -3.16 -1.73
N ASN A 104 8.82 -3.85 -2.87
CA ASN A 104 9.34 -5.22 -2.96
C ASN A 104 10.83 -5.29 -3.35
N GLU A 105 11.44 -4.17 -3.73
CA GLU A 105 12.85 -4.08 -4.10
C GLU A 105 13.76 -4.43 -2.92
N ARG A 106 14.63 -5.42 -3.11
CA ARG A 106 15.54 -5.90 -2.06
C ARG A 106 16.87 -5.15 -2.04
N ASP A 107 17.37 -4.73 -3.20
CA ASP A 107 18.65 -4.03 -3.29
C ASP A 107 18.55 -2.62 -2.68
N LEU A 108 19.46 -2.32 -1.77
CA LEU A 108 19.50 -1.06 -1.04
C LEU A 108 19.98 0.08 -1.93
N ASN A 109 20.93 -0.16 -2.83
CA ASN A 109 21.45 0.86 -3.75
C ASN A 109 20.41 1.26 -4.80
N HIS A 110 19.71 0.28 -5.36
CA HIS A 110 18.60 0.56 -6.25
C HIS A 110 17.48 1.35 -5.55
N ARG A 111 17.12 1.00 -4.31
CA ARG A 111 16.13 1.76 -3.52
C ARG A 111 16.57 3.18 -3.21
N LYS A 112 17.85 3.42 -2.92
CA LYS A 112 18.42 4.78 -2.77
C LYS A 112 18.26 5.59 -4.07
N TYR A 113 18.53 4.97 -5.21
CA TYR A 113 18.34 5.59 -6.52
C TYR A 113 16.86 5.95 -6.78
N LEU A 114 15.94 5.00 -6.57
CA LEU A 114 14.50 5.21 -6.74
C LEU A 114 13.99 6.33 -5.83
N LEU A 115 14.45 6.38 -4.58
CA LEU A 115 14.10 7.46 -3.66
C LEU A 115 14.60 8.82 -4.18
N SER A 116 15.85 8.90 -4.67
CA SER A 116 16.39 10.14 -5.23
C SER A 116 15.62 10.59 -6.47
N LEU A 117 15.24 9.65 -7.33
CA LEU A 117 14.43 9.91 -8.51
C LEU A 117 13.05 10.43 -8.13
N GLY A 118 12.37 9.76 -7.18
CA GLY A 118 11.07 10.18 -6.67
C GLY A 118 11.12 11.56 -6.00
N VAL A 119 12.17 11.85 -5.22
CA VAL A 119 12.36 13.19 -4.63
C VAL A 119 12.48 14.27 -5.72
N SER A 120 13.25 14.01 -6.78
CA SER A 120 13.38 14.94 -7.91
C SER A 120 12.06 15.16 -8.65
N GLN A 121 11.30 14.08 -8.91
CA GLN A 121 10.00 14.16 -9.55
C GLN A 121 8.99 14.93 -8.69
N ILE A 122 8.92 14.65 -7.38
CA ILE A 122 8.03 15.34 -6.45
C ILE A 122 8.42 16.82 -6.34
N ALA A 123 9.71 17.16 -6.32
CA ALA A 123 10.17 18.54 -6.35
C ALA A 123 9.66 19.26 -7.62
N SER A 124 9.80 18.63 -8.79
CA SER A 124 9.29 19.19 -10.05
C SER A 124 7.76 19.35 -10.05
N MET A 125 7.01 18.33 -9.59
CA MET A 125 5.55 18.39 -9.48
C MET A 125 5.10 19.48 -8.51
N SER A 126 5.76 19.56 -7.34
CA SER A 126 5.45 20.57 -6.33
C SER A 126 5.69 21.99 -6.84
N ALA A 127 6.74 22.21 -7.64
CA ALA A 127 7.00 23.50 -8.27
C ALA A 127 5.89 23.89 -9.25
N SER A 128 5.41 22.95 -10.08
CA SER A 128 4.30 23.17 -11.00
C SER A 128 2.97 23.44 -10.28
N LEU A 129 2.76 22.83 -9.11
CA LEU A 129 1.57 23.01 -8.27
C LEU A 129 1.68 24.22 -7.30
N GLY A 130 2.79 24.96 -7.33
CA GLY A 130 3.03 26.08 -6.40
C GLY A 130 3.18 25.66 -4.93
N LEU A 131 3.51 24.40 -4.67
CA LEU A 131 3.69 23.85 -3.33
C LEU A 131 5.16 23.98 -2.89
N LYS A 132 5.38 24.50 -1.68
CA LYS A 132 6.70 24.51 -1.03
C LYS A 132 6.84 23.23 -0.21
N VAL A 133 7.65 22.28 -0.69
CA VAL A 133 7.97 21.04 0.02
C VAL A 133 9.43 21.06 0.43
N ASP A 134 9.70 20.99 1.73
CA ASP A 134 11.06 20.89 2.27
C ASP A 134 11.48 19.41 2.27
N LEU A 135 12.20 19.00 1.23
CA LEU A 135 12.63 17.62 0.96
C LEU A 135 14.08 17.34 1.40
#